data_AF-A0A831LS27-F1
#
_entry.id   AF-A0A831LS27-F1
#
_cell.length_a   1.000
_cell.length_b   1.000
_cell.length_c   1.000
_cell.angle_alpha   90.00
_cell.angle_beta   90.00
_cell.angle_gamma   90.00
#
_symmetry.space_group_name_H-M   'P 1'
#
loop_
_entity.id
_entity.type
_entity.pdbx_description
1 polymer ?
#
loop_
_entity_poly.entity_id
_entity_poly.type
_entity_poly.pdbx_seq_one_letter_code
_entity_poly.pdbx_strand_id
1 'polypeptide(L)'
;MLAISLLVFWGCQQEIKDPNLMIQKEIHEGWTFRQANEGEWLPATVPGTVHTDLLDNGVIDDPYYRLNELDLQWIDKVDWEYKTTFTVDENLLNRDRVQLDFKGLDTYADVYLNGEQILAANNMFREWQVDVKKLLNEGENELHIRFRSP
;
A
#
# COMPACT_ATOMS: atom_id res chain seq x y z
N MET A 1 -28.02 24.81 59.44
CA MET A 1 -26.76 24.11 59.77
C MET A 1 -27.04 22.63 59.54
N LEU A 2 -26.54 21.89 58.56
CA LEU A 2 -25.59 22.06 57.47
C LEU A 2 -26.04 21.04 56.40
N ALA A 3 -26.19 21.43 55.13
CA ALA A 3 -26.49 20.49 54.05
C ALA A 3 -25.19 19.89 53.53
N ILE A 4 -25.01 18.57 53.67
CA ILE A 4 -23.84 17.85 53.13
C ILE A 4 -24.18 17.43 51.71
N SER A 5 -23.75 18.23 50.74
CA SER A 5 -23.71 17.81 49.33
C SER A 5 -22.55 16.82 49.15
N LEU A 6 -22.89 15.54 48.99
CA LEU A 6 -21.99 14.53 48.48
C LEU A 6 -21.82 14.75 46.97
N LEU A 7 -20.81 15.51 46.58
CA LEU A 7 -20.28 15.54 45.22
C LEU A 7 -19.52 14.24 44.99
N VAL A 8 -20.17 13.26 44.37
CA VAL A 8 -19.49 12.08 43.83
C VAL A 8 -18.75 12.55 42.58
N PHE A 9 -17.47 12.86 42.75
CA PHE A 9 -16.54 13.01 41.64
C PHE A 9 -16.42 11.64 40.98
N TRP A 10 -17.07 11.48 39.83
CA TRP A 10 -16.87 10.34 38.95
C TRP A 10 -15.43 10.44 38.44
N GLY A 11 -14.53 9.74 39.13
CA GLY A 11 -13.14 9.63 38.76
C GLY A 11 -13.00 9.08 37.35
N CYS A 12 -11.96 9.55 36.66
CA CYS A 12 -11.57 9.17 35.31
C CYS A 12 -12.03 7.77 34.93
N GLN A 13 -12.94 7.72 33.95
CA GLN A 13 -13.28 6.49 33.24
C GLN A 13 -11.96 5.87 32.76
N GLN A 14 -11.68 4.64 33.18
CA GLN A 14 -10.54 3.90 32.64
C GLN A 14 -10.68 3.92 31.11
N GLU A 15 -9.65 4.37 30.41
CA GLU A 15 -9.57 4.22 28.96
C GLU A 15 -9.73 2.73 28.66
N ILE A 16 -10.90 2.37 28.17
CA ILE A 16 -11.12 1.06 27.58
C ILE A 16 -10.24 1.08 26.33
N LYS A 17 -9.03 0.51 26.41
CA LYS A 17 -8.28 0.13 25.21
C LYS A 17 -9.03 -1.04 24.59
N ASP A 18 -10.08 -0.71 23.84
CA ASP A 18 -10.79 -1.68 23.03
C ASP A 18 -9.80 -2.20 21.98
N PRO A 19 -9.41 -3.49 22.01
CA PRO A 19 -8.51 -4.05 21.01
C PRO A 19 -9.12 -4.01 19.60
N ASN A 20 -10.41 -3.69 19.46
CA ASN A 20 -11.07 -3.45 18.18
C ASN A 20 -11.03 -1.99 17.74
N LEU A 21 -10.36 -1.07 18.45
CA LEU A 21 -10.34 0.35 18.08
C LEU A 21 -9.64 0.56 16.72
N MET A 22 -8.61 -0.23 16.42
CA MET A 22 -7.85 -0.20 15.18
C MET A 22 -7.58 -1.62 14.72
N ILE A 23 -7.90 -1.90 13.45
CA ILE A 23 -7.56 -3.14 12.77
C ILE A 23 -6.63 -2.81 11.60
N GLN A 24 -5.68 -3.70 11.33
CA GLN A 24 -4.73 -3.58 10.24
C GLN A 24 -4.74 -4.85 9.42
N LYS A 25 -4.64 -4.68 8.10
CA LYS A 25 -4.49 -5.77 7.14
C LYS A 25 -3.34 -5.41 6.20
N GLU A 26 -2.33 -6.26 6.18
CA GLU A 26 -1.23 -6.14 5.23
C GLU A 26 -1.70 -6.58 3.83
N ILE A 27 -1.29 -5.83 2.80
CA ILE A 27 -1.57 -6.14 1.39
C ILE A 27 -0.24 -6.51 0.71
N HIS A 28 0.26 -7.70 1.03
CA HIS A 28 1.57 -8.20 0.56
C HIS A 28 1.47 -9.41 -0.39
N GLU A 29 0.27 -9.95 -0.59
CA GLU A 29 0.02 -11.15 -1.41
C GLU A 29 -0.56 -10.80 -2.79
N GLY A 30 -0.44 -11.73 -3.74
CA GLY A 30 -1.13 -11.66 -5.04
C GLY A 30 -0.63 -10.56 -5.99
N TRP A 31 0.52 -9.96 -5.70
CA TRP A 31 1.09 -8.91 -6.54
C TRP A 31 1.59 -9.46 -7.87
N THR A 32 1.34 -8.69 -8.90
CA THR A 32 1.89 -8.86 -10.23
C THR A 32 2.47 -7.55 -10.72
N PHE A 33 3.44 -7.61 -11.62
CA PHE A 33 4.06 -6.43 -12.21
C PHE A 33 4.29 -6.61 -13.71
N ARG A 34 4.48 -5.50 -14.42
CA ARG A 34 4.90 -5.47 -15.82
C ARG A 34 5.51 -4.12 -16.19
N GLN A 35 6.19 -4.08 -17.33
CA GLN A 35 6.50 -2.81 -18.00
C GLN A 35 5.19 -2.13 -18.44
N ALA A 36 5.07 -0.81 -18.23
CA ALA A 36 3.82 -0.12 -18.52
C ALA A 36 3.44 -0.20 -20.01
N ASN A 37 2.18 -0.52 -20.28
CA ASN A 37 1.60 -0.68 -21.64
C ASN A 37 2.21 -1.81 -22.50
N GLU A 38 3.08 -2.65 -21.94
CA GLU A 38 3.78 -3.71 -22.66
C GLU A 38 3.83 -5.01 -21.85
N GLY A 39 4.05 -6.13 -22.52
CA GLY A 39 4.28 -7.43 -21.87
C GLY A 39 3.08 -8.04 -21.12
N GLU A 40 3.34 -9.20 -20.54
CA GLU A 40 2.41 -9.93 -19.68
C GLU A 40 2.63 -9.55 -18.21
N TRP A 41 1.59 -9.72 -17.39
CA TRP A 41 1.72 -9.57 -15.94
C TRP A 41 2.46 -10.77 -15.36
N LEU A 42 3.58 -10.50 -14.71
CA LEU A 42 4.41 -11.51 -14.03
C LEU A 42 4.21 -11.43 -12.52
N PRO A 43 4.40 -12.52 -11.76
CA PRO A 43 4.40 -12.48 -10.30
C PRO A 43 5.41 -11.46 -9.74
N ALA A 44 5.03 -10.79 -8.66
CA ALA A 44 5.88 -9.82 -7.97
C ALA A 44 5.82 -9.99 -6.45
N THR A 45 6.89 -9.59 -5.77
CA THR A 45 6.99 -9.62 -4.31
C THR A 45 6.86 -8.22 -3.74
N VAL A 46 5.98 -8.04 -2.74
CA VAL A 46 5.84 -6.77 -2.00
C VAL A 46 6.00 -7.03 -0.50
N PRO A 47 6.92 -6.32 0.19
CA PRO A 47 7.85 -5.30 -0.34
C PRO A 47 8.93 -5.89 -1.27
N GLY A 48 9.32 -5.12 -2.30
CA GLY A 48 10.29 -5.55 -3.33
C GLY A 48 10.66 -4.41 -4.29
N THR A 49 11.32 -4.76 -5.39
CA THR A 49 11.72 -3.83 -6.46
C THR A 49 11.54 -4.46 -7.84
N VAL A 50 11.43 -3.62 -8.88
CA VAL A 50 11.40 -4.08 -10.27
C VAL A 50 12.56 -5.01 -10.61
N HIS A 51 13.78 -4.68 -10.16
CA HIS A 51 14.97 -5.48 -10.46
C HIS A 51 14.91 -6.87 -9.83
N THR A 52 14.47 -6.97 -8.58
CA THR A 52 14.32 -8.26 -7.91
C THR A 52 13.21 -9.10 -8.55
N ASP A 53 12.09 -8.47 -8.93
CA ASP A 53 10.99 -9.20 -9.58
C ASP A 53 11.38 -9.67 -10.99
N LEU A 54 12.11 -8.86 -11.76
CA LEU A 54 12.65 -9.29 -13.06
C LEU A 54 13.63 -10.46 -12.91
N LEU A 55 14.50 -10.42 -11.89
CA LEU A 55 15.46 -11.48 -11.62
C LEU A 55 14.76 -12.78 -11.20
N ASP A 56 13.79 -12.70 -10.29
CA ASP A 56 13.02 -13.85 -9.81
C ASP A 56 12.21 -14.52 -10.92
N ASN A 57 11.77 -13.75 -11.91
CA ASN A 57 11.09 -14.25 -13.12
C ASN A 57 12.06 -14.65 -14.24
N GLY A 58 13.38 -14.55 -14.05
CA GLY A 58 14.39 -14.93 -15.04
C GLY A 58 14.40 -14.05 -16.30
N VAL A 59 13.90 -12.82 -16.21
CA VAL A 59 13.87 -11.85 -17.31
C VAL A 59 15.22 -11.17 -17.50
N ILE A 60 15.98 -11.03 -16.40
CA ILE A 60 17.31 -10.43 -16.39
C ILE A 60 18.32 -11.39 -15.76
N ASP A 61 19.58 -11.25 -16.15
CA ASP A 61 20.69 -11.91 -15.47
C ASP A 61 21.00 -11.21 -14.14
N ASP A 62 21.74 -11.90 -13.25
CA ASP A 62 22.20 -11.34 -11.98
C ASP A 62 22.97 -10.02 -12.23
N PRO A 63 22.46 -8.87 -11.73
CA PRO A 63 23.08 -7.56 -11.97
C PRO A 63 24.47 -7.44 -11.35
N TYR A 64 24.78 -8.23 -10.31
CA TYR A 64 26.07 -8.21 -9.64
C TYR A 64 27.13 -9.10 -10.30
N TYR A 65 26.75 -9.87 -11.32
CA TYR A 65 27.68 -10.71 -12.05
C TYR A 65 28.39 -9.95 -13.16
N ARG A 66 29.72 -9.81 -13.04
CA ARG A 66 30.62 -9.22 -14.05
C ARG A 66 30.17 -7.82 -14.50
N LEU A 67 29.70 -7.70 -15.74
CA LEU A 67 29.34 -6.44 -16.40
C LEU A 67 27.85 -6.41 -16.79
N ASN A 68 27.05 -7.34 -16.26
CA ASN A 68 25.63 -7.44 -16.59
C ASN A 68 24.89 -6.14 -16.33
N GLU A 69 25.28 -5.37 -15.31
CA GLU A 69 24.73 -4.03 -15.02
C GLU A 69 24.60 -3.13 -16.27
N LEU A 70 25.57 -3.18 -17.20
CA LEU A 70 25.56 -2.36 -18.41
C LEU A 70 24.41 -2.72 -19.35
N ASP A 71 24.01 -3.98 -19.38
CA ASP A 71 22.94 -4.49 -20.24
C ASP A 71 21.55 -4.28 -19.62
N LEU A 72 21.49 -3.85 -18.35
CA LEU A 72 20.24 -3.66 -17.58
C LEU A 72 19.81 -2.20 -17.47
N GLN A 73 20.54 -1.27 -18.08
CA GLN A 73 20.27 0.17 -18.04
C GLN A 73 18.94 0.59 -18.69
N TRP A 74 18.23 -0.32 -19.37
CA TRP A 74 16.92 -0.02 -19.94
C TRP A 74 15.81 0.00 -18.88
N ILE A 75 16.01 -0.67 -17.74
CA ILE A 75 14.99 -0.88 -16.71
C ILE A 75 14.54 0.45 -16.09
N ASP A 76 15.47 1.39 -15.90
CA ASP A 76 15.19 2.71 -15.31
C ASP A 76 14.76 3.77 -16.33
N LYS A 77 14.56 3.38 -17.60
CA LYS A 77 14.12 4.26 -18.71
C LYS A 77 12.67 4.03 -19.12
N VAL A 78 11.99 3.12 -18.44
CA VAL A 78 10.60 2.74 -18.72
C VAL A 78 9.79 2.82 -17.45
N ASP A 79 8.49 3.01 -17.62
CA ASP A 79 7.53 2.98 -16.52
C ASP A 79 7.19 1.52 -16.16
N TRP A 80 6.83 1.30 -14.90
CA TRP A 80 6.45 0.00 -14.37
C TRP A 80 5.08 0.06 -13.70
N GLU A 81 4.32 -1.02 -13.81
CA GLU A 81 3.00 -1.15 -13.20
C GLU A 81 3.01 -2.33 -12.23
N TYR A 82 2.43 -2.14 -11.05
CA TYR A 82 2.22 -3.16 -10.02
C TYR A 82 0.73 -3.24 -9.71
N LYS A 83 0.20 -4.46 -9.56
CA LYS A 83 -1.23 -4.68 -9.34
C LYS A 83 -1.50 -5.87 -8.44
N THR A 84 -2.50 -5.74 -7.57
CA THR A 84 -3.03 -6.83 -6.75
C THR A 84 -4.53 -6.65 -6.52
N THR A 85 -5.20 -7.68 -6.00
CA THR A 85 -6.55 -7.56 -5.45
C THR A 85 -6.57 -7.94 -3.97
N PHE A 86 -7.50 -7.34 -3.22
CA PHE A 86 -7.70 -7.65 -1.81
C PHE A 86 -9.18 -7.60 -1.45
N THR A 87 -9.59 -8.48 -0.53
CA THR A 87 -10.97 -8.53 -0.06
C THR A 87 -11.18 -7.62 1.14
N VAL A 88 -12.28 -6.87 1.14
CA VAL A 88 -12.77 -6.04 2.24
C VAL A 88 -14.11 -6.62 2.74
N ASP A 89 -14.24 -6.76 4.05
CA ASP A 89 -15.47 -7.22 4.69
C ASP A 89 -16.30 -6.06 5.26
N GLU A 90 -17.54 -6.35 5.63
CA GLU A 90 -18.46 -5.38 6.24
C GLU A 90 -17.90 -4.80 7.55
N ASN A 91 -17.13 -5.59 8.31
CA ASN A 91 -16.52 -5.16 9.57
C ASN A 91 -15.49 -4.03 9.36
N LEU A 92 -14.70 -4.08 8.28
CA LEU A 92 -13.79 -2.99 7.91
C LEU A 92 -14.57 -1.77 7.39
N LEU A 93 -15.62 -1.96 6.58
CA LEU A 93 -16.43 -0.86 6.04
C LEU A 93 -17.22 -0.10 7.12
N ASN A 94 -17.62 -0.79 8.18
CA ASN A 94 -18.32 -0.20 9.32
C ASN A 94 -17.42 0.69 10.20
N ARG A 95 -16.10 0.75 9.96
CA ARG A 95 -15.17 1.62 10.70
C ARG A 95 -15.29 3.06 10.26
N ASP A 96 -15.23 4.01 11.17
CA ASP A 96 -15.39 5.44 10.88
C ASP A 96 -14.41 5.95 9.82
N ARG A 97 -13.19 5.42 9.81
CA ARG A 97 -12.11 5.76 8.89
C ARG A 97 -11.37 4.50 8.43
N VAL A 98 -11.05 4.44 7.15
CA VAL A 98 -10.22 3.38 6.55
C VAL A 98 -9.18 4.04 5.67
N GLN A 99 -7.92 3.68 5.84
CA GLN A 99 -6.81 4.26 5.09
C GLN A 99 -5.96 3.18 4.44
N LEU A 100 -5.41 3.50 3.26
CA LEU A 100 -4.22 2.82 2.76
C LEU A 100 -3.00 3.54 3.30
N ASP A 101 -2.05 2.76 3.83
CA ASP A 101 -0.84 3.24 4.49
C ASP A 101 0.39 2.64 3.78
N PHE A 102 0.98 3.43 2.90
CA PHE A 102 2.20 3.06 2.16
C PHE A 102 3.43 3.52 2.95
N LYS A 103 4.17 2.57 3.52
CA LYS A 103 5.39 2.86 4.28
C LYS A 103 6.54 3.42 3.44
N GLY A 104 6.51 3.20 2.13
CA GLY A 104 7.43 3.79 1.16
C GLY A 104 7.00 3.45 -0.27
N LEU A 105 7.22 4.41 -1.18
CA LEU A 105 7.02 4.25 -2.63
C LEU A 105 8.23 4.89 -3.32
N ASP A 106 8.98 4.11 -4.09
CA ASP A 106 10.20 4.57 -4.76
C ASP A 106 9.97 4.75 -6.28
N THR A 107 9.84 5.97 -6.81
CA THR A 107 9.62 7.23 -6.08
C THR A 107 8.42 7.99 -6.63
N TYR A 108 8.36 8.16 -7.95
CA TYR A 108 7.24 8.83 -8.62
C TYR A 108 6.14 7.82 -8.94
N ALA A 109 5.14 7.71 -8.07
CA ALA A 109 4.12 6.68 -8.17
C ALA A 109 2.71 7.28 -8.22
N ASP A 110 1.93 6.89 -9.23
CA ASP A 110 0.51 7.18 -9.30
C ASP A 110 -0.27 5.94 -8.84
N VAL A 111 -1.02 6.06 -7.74
CA VAL A 111 -1.75 4.96 -7.10
C VAL A 111 -3.24 5.09 -7.40
N TYR A 112 -3.84 3.97 -7.81
CA TYR A 112 -5.24 3.85 -8.18
C TYR A 112 -5.90 2.76 -7.34
N LEU A 113 -7.07 3.06 -6.79
CA LEU A 113 -7.94 2.10 -6.12
C LEU A 113 -9.24 2.00 -6.92
N ASN A 114 -9.58 0.79 -7.37
CA ASN A 114 -10.77 0.55 -8.19
C ASN A 114 -10.87 1.48 -9.42
N GLY A 115 -9.71 1.82 -10.01
CA GLY A 115 -9.60 2.72 -11.17
C GLY A 115 -9.59 4.22 -10.85
N GLU A 116 -9.84 4.64 -9.60
CA GLU A 116 -9.76 6.06 -9.19
C GLU A 116 -8.37 6.37 -8.64
N GLN A 117 -7.74 7.46 -9.12
CA GLN A 117 -6.44 7.89 -8.62
C GLN A 117 -6.57 8.47 -7.21
N ILE A 118 -5.89 7.86 -6.24
CA ILE A 118 -5.96 8.25 -4.83
C ILE A 118 -4.70 8.96 -4.34
N LEU A 119 -3.56 8.79 -5.03
CA LEU A 119 -2.29 9.36 -4.64
C LEU A 119 -1.38 9.58 -5.85
N ALA A 120 -0.60 10.67 -5.81
CA ALA A 120 0.57 10.90 -6.65
C ALA A 120 1.77 11.11 -5.72
N ALA A 121 2.54 10.05 -5.47
CA ALA A 121 3.72 10.06 -4.63
C ALA A 121 4.93 10.60 -5.41
N ASN A 122 5.84 11.27 -4.70
CA ASN A 122 7.05 11.86 -5.27
C ASN A 122 8.24 11.85 -4.31
N ASN A 123 8.23 10.96 -3.32
CA ASN A 123 9.28 10.89 -2.30
C ASN A 123 9.33 9.51 -1.62
N MET A 124 10.45 8.79 -1.80
CA MET A 124 10.71 7.48 -1.16
C MET A 124 10.87 7.53 0.36
N PHE A 125 11.22 8.70 0.92
CA PHE A 125 11.50 8.85 2.35
C PHE A 125 10.25 9.21 3.16
N ARG A 126 9.07 9.22 2.54
CA ARG A 126 7.81 9.56 3.18
C ARG A 126 6.90 8.35 3.28
N GLU A 127 6.23 8.25 4.41
CA GLU A 127 5.02 7.46 4.55
C GLU A 127 3.84 8.22 3.91
N TRP A 128 2.99 7.49 3.17
CA TRP A 128 1.82 8.03 2.50
C TRP A 128 0.56 7.36 3.02
N GLN A 129 -0.27 8.12 3.73
CA GLN A 129 -1.56 7.64 4.24
C GLN A 129 -2.71 8.34 3.51
N VAL A 130 -3.64 7.56 2.94
CA VAL A 130 -4.75 8.07 2.14
C VAL A 130 -6.06 7.50 2.68
N ASP A 131 -7.04 8.36 2.95
CA ASP A 131 -8.39 7.91 3.32
C ASP A 131 -9.10 7.35 2.09
N VAL A 132 -9.54 6.09 2.18
CA VAL A 132 -10.12 5.35 1.06
C VAL A 132 -11.53 4.82 1.37
N LYS A 133 -12.10 5.14 2.54
CA LYS A 133 -13.37 4.53 2.99
C LYS A 133 -14.49 4.62 1.95
N LYS A 134 -14.58 5.74 1.24
CA LYS A 134 -15.63 6.00 0.23
C LYS A 134 -15.41 5.31 -1.11
N LEU A 135 -14.21 4.78 -1.35
CA LEU A 135 -13.80 4.17 -2.61
C LEU A 135 -13.75 2.64 -2.56
N LEU A 136 -13.86 2.08 -1.34
CA LEU A 136 -13.86 0.64 -1.14
C LEU A 136 -15.23 0.04 -1.48
N ASN A 137 -15.19 -1.12 -2.11
CA ASN A 137 -16.34 -2.01 -2.29
C ASN A 137 -16.30 -3.12 -1.23
N GLU A 138 -17.46 -3.61 -0.81
CA GLU A 138 -17.54 -4.90 -0.12
C GLU A 138 -17.09 -6.01 -1.08
N GLY A 139 -16.27 -6.94 -0.60
CA GLY A 139 -15.67 -7.96 -1.45
C GLY A 139 -14.34 -7.52 -2.06
N GLU A 140 -14.12 -7.86 -3.33
CA GLU A 140 -12.84 -7.64 -4.00
C GLU A 140 -12.63 -6.17 -4.40
N ASN A 141 -11.41 -5.67 -4.15
CA ASN A 141 -10.93 -4.36 -4.56
C ASN A 141 -9.61 -4.52 -5.31
N GLU A 142 -9.38 -3.72 -6.34
CA GLU A 142 -8.13 -3.71 -7.11
C GLU A 142 -7.27 -2.52 -6.68
N LEU A 143 -6.01 -2.79 -6.36
CA LEU A 143 -4.99 -1.77 -6.15
C LEU A 143 -4.00 -1.82 -7.32
N HIS A 144 -3.80 -0.69 -7.97
CA HIS A 144 -2.88 -0.54 -9.10
C HIS A 144 -1.95 0.64 -8.85
N ILE A 145 -0.65 0.44 -9.05
CA ILE A 145 0.38 1.45 -8.85
C ILE A 145 1.21 1.54 -10.13
N ARG A 146 1.29 2.74 -10.70
CA ARG A 146 2.20 3.04 -11.80
C ARG A 146 3.39 3.83 -11.29
N PHE A 147 4.57 3.22 -11.36
CA PHE A 147 5.85 3.87 -11.11
C PHE A 147 6.37 4.47 -12.42
N ARG A 148 6.55 5.79 -12.43
CA ARG A 148 7.14 6.50 -13.55
C ARG A 148 8.67 6.41 -13.49
N SER A 149 9.29 6.24 -14.64
CA SER A 149 10.74 6.36 -14.80
C SER A 149 11.25 7.63 -14.09
N PRO A 150 12.31 7.54 -13.25
CA PRO A 150 12.79 8.65 -12.45
C PRO A 150 13.49 9.76 -13.24
#